data_AF-A0A0A5I3B8-F1
#
_entry.id   AF-A0A0A5I3B8-F1
#
_cell.length_a   1.000
_cell.length_b   1.000
_cell.length_c   1.000
_cell.angle_alpha   90.00
_cell.angle_beta   90.00
_cell.angle_gamma   90.00
#
_symmetry.space_group_name_H-M   'P 1'
#
loop_
_entity.id
_entity.type
_entity.pdbx_description
1 polymer ?
#
loop_
_entity_poly.entity_id
_entity_poly.type
_entity_poly.pdbx_seq_one_letter_code
_entity_poly.pdbx_strand_id
1 'polypeptide(L)'
;MSELDKSLREINADVLLKTPQHERQWQLFCEQHERLFVQVSKKKPDVDFTHHLLGILTKAHIETQATIENHKQAIQAMQQTMSSHLGDEEAKKFNNQSLLQLEFVTHMWLYLQGYLKMDFSLANDHAEQTALTITAVTPRDSHDLRTEFLESFYLGDQHSPLVQKRHWFWSLITKLFSPKP
;
A
#
# COMPACT_ATOMS: atom_id res chain seq x y z
N MET A 1 2.10 22.17 -0.44
CA MET A 1 2.88 20.91 -0.52
C MET A 1 3.54 20.69 0.82
N SER A 2 3.19 19.61 1.51
CA SER A 2 3.65 19.31 2.87
C SER A 2 5.06 18.69 2.87
N GLU A 3 5.72 18.55 4.02
CA GLU A 3 7.06 17.92 4.06
C GLU A 3 6.97 16.42 3.78
N LEU A 4 5.91 15.75 4.25
CA LEU A 4 5.64 14.35 3.94
C LEU A 4 5.42 14.14 2.43
N ASP A 5 4.62 14.99 1.77
CA ASP A 5 4.40 14.91 0.32
C ASP A 5 5.72 15.04 -0.46
N LYS A 6 6.57 16.02 -0.09
CA LYS A 6 7.89 16.20 -0.68
C LYS A 6 8.76 14.94 -0.53
N SER A 7 8.85 14.39 0.67
CA SER A 7 9.69 13.22 0.95
C SER A 7 9.19 11.96 0.22
N LEU A 8 7.88 11.78 0.07
CA LEU A 8 7.34 10.66 -0.71
C LEU A 8 7.62 10.82 -2.22
N ARG A 9 7.58 12.05 -2.74
CA ARG A 9 7.97 12.35 -4.13
C ARG A 9 9.47 12.22 -4.35
N GLU A 10 10.29 12.49 -3.35
CA GLU A 10 11.75 12.34 -3.41
C GLU A 10 12.18 10.87 -3.66
N ILE A 11 11.38 9.91 -3.17
CA ILE A 11 11.58 8.48 -3.47
C ILE A 11 10.79 8.01 -4.71
N ASN A 12 10.26 8.94 -5.51
CA ASN A 12 9.42 8.69 -6.69
C ASN A 12 8.14 7.87 -6.41
N ALA A 13 7.58 7.92 -5.20
CA ALA A 13 6.38 7.13 -4.86
C ALA A 13 5.10 7.62 -5.56
N ASP A 14 5.11 8.83 -6.13
CA ASP A 14 4.00 9.40 -6.89
C ASP A 14 3.71 8.64 -8.20
N VAL A 15 4.62 7.75 -8.63
CA VAL A 15 4.35 6.74 -9.68
C VAL A 15 3.14 5.84 -9.37
N LEU A 16 2.76 5.70 -8.09
CA LEU A 16 1.59 4.93 -7.67
C LEU A 16 0.26 5.67 -7.90
N LEU A 17 0.29 6.96 -8.23
CA LEU A 17 -0.88 7.82 -8.46
C LEU A 17 -1.50 7.61 -9.84
N LYS A 18 -1.89 6.36 -10.13
CA LYS A 18 -2.44 5.95 -11.44
C LYS A 18 -3.89 6.38 -11.67
N THR A 19 -4.63 6.73 -10.62
CA THR A 19 -6.06 7.05 -10.68
C THR A 19 -6.41 8.26 -9.83
N PRO A 20 -7.52 8.98 -10.11
CA PRO A 20 -8.00 10.06 -9.24
C PRO A 20 -8.29 9.62 -7.80
N GLN A 21 -8.63 8.34 -7.61
CA GLN A 21 -8.85 7.77 -6.28
C GLN A 21 -7.53 7.65 -5.51
N HIS A 22 -6.43 7.25 -6.17
CA HIS A 22 -5.11 7.21 -5.54
C HIS A 22 -4.63 8.61 -5.15
N GLU A 23 -4.84 9.60 -6.02
CA GLU A 23 -4.52 11.01 -5.72
C GLU A 23 -5.27 11.48 -4.46
N ARG A 24 -6.56 11.14 -4.34
CA ARG A 24 -7.35 11.47 -3.15
C ARG A 24 -6.80 10.79 -1.89
N GLN A 25 -6.48 9.50 -1.96
CA GLN A 25 -5.93 8.78 -0.81
C GLN A 25 -4.55 9.32 -0.40
N TRP A 26 -3.74 9.72 -1.37
CA TRP A 26 -2.45 10.37 -1.14
C TRP A 26 -2.59 11.68 -0.38
N GLN A 27 -3.51 12.55 -0.80
CA GLN A 27 -3.78 13.81 -0.13
C GLN A 27 -4.24 13.59 1.31
N LEU A 28 -5.20 12.68 1.52
CA LEU A 28 -5.68 12.31 2.85
C LEU A 28 -4.57 11.74 3.73
N PHE A 29 -3.71 10.88 3.19
CA PHE A 29 -2.57 10.30 3.90
C PHE A 29 -1.59 11.39 4.34
N CYS A 30 -1.24 12.31 3.42
CA CYS A 30 -0.34 13.42 3.73
C CYS A 30 -0.92 14.32 4.82
N GLU A 31 -2.20 14.71 4.70
CA GLU A 31 -2.89 15.52 5.70
C GLU A 31 -2.92 14.84 7.08
N GLN A 32 -3.21 13.54 7.13
CA GLN A 32 -3.33 12.77 8.36
C GLN A 32 -1.99 12.60 9.09
N HIS A 33 -0.88 12.43 8.35
CA HIS A 33 0.40 12.03 8.92
C HIS A 33 1.49 13.11 8.90
N GLU A 34 1.26 14.25 8.24
CA GLU A 34 2.22 15.37 8.17
C GLU A 34 2.74 15.77 9.55
N ARG A 35 1.83 16.00 10.51
CA ARG A 35 2.21 16.46 11.85
C ARG A 35 3.14 15.47 12.54
N LEU A 36 2.85 14.17 12.41
CA LEU A 36 3.66 13.13 13.04
C LEU A 36 5.02 13.03 12.33
N PHE A 37 5.04 13.04 11.00
CA PHE A 37 6.26 13.01 10.21
C PHE A 37 7.20 14.17 10.58
N VAL A 38 6.71 15.41 10.56
CA VAL A 38 7.49 16.59 10.96
C VAL A 38 8.02 16.47 12.39
N GLN A 39 7.21 15.93 13.30
CA GLN A 39 7.63 15.76 14.69
C GLN A 39 8.76 14.72 14.84
N VAL A 40 8.67 13.56 14.19
CA VAL A 40 9.69 12.51 14.30
C VAL A 40 10.98 12.92 13.60
N SER A 41 10.89 13.58 12.44
CA SER A 41 12.05 14.10 11.72
C SER A 41 12.83 15.13 12.54
N LYS A 42 12.13 16.03 13.25
CA LYS A 42 12.77 17.01 14.16
C LYS A 42 13.40 16.37 15.39
N LYS A 43 12.79 15.31 15.93
CA LYS A 43 13.30 14.62 17.12
C LYS A 43 14.53 13.75 16.83
N LYS A 44 14.69 13.31 15.59
CA LYS A 44 15.76 12.42 15.14
C LYS A 44 16.36 12.91 13.81
N PRO A 45 17.00 14.09 13.81
CA PRO A 45 17.49 14.72 12.57
C PRO A 45 18.61 13.93 11.90
N ASP A 46 19.37 13.11 12.66
CA ASP A 46 20.47 12.31 12.13
C ASP A 46 20.01 11.00 11.46
N VAL A 47 18.72 10.69 11.52
CA VAL A 47 18.14 9.51 10.87
C VAL A 47 17.62 9.90 9.50
N ASP A 48 18.00 9.12 8.48
CA ASP A 48 17.57 9.32 7.10
C ASP A 48 16.04 9.39 6.99
N PHE A 49 15.54 10.33 6.16
CA PHE A 49 14.10 10.58 6.03
C PHE A 49 13.32 9.34 5.58
N THR A 50 13.93 8.45 4.81
CA THR A 50 13.33 7.19 4.37
C THR A 50 12.99 6.26 5.53
N HIS A 51 13.74 6.33 6.64
CA HIS A 51 13.44 5.56 7.85
C HIS A 51 12.30 6.21 8.66
N HIS A 52 12.17 7.54 8.61
CA HIS A 52 10.98 8.22 9.16
C HIS A 52 9.73 7.85 8.36
N LEU A 53 9.83 7.84 7.03
CA LEU A 53 8.74 7.36 6.15
C LEU A 53 8.36 5.92 6.47
N LEU A 54 9.35 5.04 6.69
CA LEU A 54 9.10 3.64 7.04
C LEU A 54 8.33 3.53 8.34
N GLY A 55 8.70 4.31 9.36
CA GLY A 55 7.98 4.36 10.63
C GLY A 55 6.52 4.81 10.47
N ILE A 56 6.28 5.87 9.68
CA ILE A 56 4.92 6.38 9.40
C ILE A 56 4.08 5.33 8.66
N LEU A 57 4.59 4.78 7.56
CA LEU A 57 3.87 3.82 6.74
C LEU A 57 3.61 2.50 7.46
N THR A 58 4.57 2.03 8.26
CA THR A 58 4.38 0.83 9.10
C THR A 58 3.27 1.04 10.12
N LYS A 59 3.27 2.20 10.79
CA LYS A 59 2.19 2.54 11.73
C LYS A 59 0.83 2.60 11.03
N ALA A 60 0.76 3.29 9.89
CA ALA A 60 -0.48 3.43 9.12
C ALA A 60 -1.01 2.07 8.63
N HIS A 61 -0.12 1.18 8.18
CA HIS A 61 -0.48 -0.17 7.71
C HIS A 61 -1.07 -1.01 8.84
N ILE A 62 -0.44 -1.02 10.01
CA ILE A 62 -0.96 -1.71 11.21
C ILE A 62 -2.33 -1.17 11.62
N GLU A 63 -2.49 0.16 11.66
CA GLU A 63 -3.75 0.80 12.09
C GLU A 63 -4.90 0.54 11.11
N THR A 64 -4.63 0.59 9.80
CA THR A 64 -5.64 0.33 8.77
C THR A 64 -6.02 -1.15 8.72
N GLN A 65 -5.06 -2.07 8.85
CA GLN A 65 -5.36 -3.50 8.99
C GLN A 65 -6.23 -3.78 10.22
N ALA A 66 -5.86 -3.26 11.39
CA ALA A 66 -6.63 -3.43 12.61
C ALA A 66 -8.05 -2.84 12.48
N THR A 67 -8.20 -1.72 11.77
CA THR A 67 -9.51 -1.10 11.50
C THR A 67 -10.42 -2.02 10.69
N ILE A 68 -9.90 -2.68 9.66
CA ILE A 68 -10.70 -3.62 8.86
C ILE A 68 -11.06 -4.86 9.68
N GLU A 69 -10.11 -5.42 10.42
CA GLU A 69 -10.38 -6.62 11.21
C GLU A 69 -11.43 -6.36 12.30
N ASN A 70 -11.32 -5.23 13.01
CA ASN A 70 -12.27 -4.84 14.06
C ASN A 70 -13.68 -4.55 13.50
N HIS A 71 -13.80 -4.09 12.26
CA HIS A 71 -15.08 -3.72 11.65
C HIS A 71 -15.57 -4.72 10.60
N LYS A 72 -14.90 -5.86 10.44
CA LYS A 72 -15.17 -6.86 9.40
C LYS A 72 -16.65 -7.24 9.29
N GLN A 73 -17.28 -7.56 10.43
CA GLN A 73 -18.70 -7.94 10.47
C GLN A 73 -19.62 -6.81 10.01
N ALA A 74 -19.35 -5.56 10.42
CA ALA A 74 -20.13 -4.40 10.00
C ALA A 74 -19.98 -4.12 8.50
N ILE A 75 -18.77 -4.30 7.98
CA ILE A 75 -18.49 -4.16 6.54
C ILE A 75 -19.25 -5.22 5.74
N GLN A 76 -19.22 -6.48 6.18
CA GLN A 76 -19.97 -7.57 5.53
C GLN A 76 -21.48 -7.33 5.56
N ALA A 77 -22.02 -6.91 6.71
CA ALA A 77 -23.45 -6.62 6.84
C ALA A 77 -23.88 -5.46 5.92
N MET A 78 -23.06 -4.41 5.81
CA MET A 78 -23.28 -3.30 4.89
C MET A 78 -23.25 -3.77 3.43
N GLN A 79 -22.28 -4.60 3.05
CA GLN A 79 -22.19 -5.18 1.70
C GLN A 79 -23.46 -5.98 1.35
N GLN A 80 -23.90 -6.85 2.26
CA GLN A 80 -25.11 -7.66 2.09
C GLN A 80 -26.37 -6.78 1.95
N THR A 81 -26.51 -5.77 2.80
CA THR A 81 -27.64 -4.83 2.78
C THR A 81 -27.68 -4.06 1.46
N MET A 82 -26.52 -3.63 0.95
CA MET A 82 -26.46 -2.91 -0.31
C MET A 82 -26.80 -3.80 -1.50
N SER A 83 -26.25 -5.02 -1.56
CA SER A 83 -26.64 -6.01 -2.58
C SER A 83 -28.13 -6.29 -2.57
N SER A 84 -28.75 -6.43 -1.38
CA SER A 84 -30.17 -6.73 -1.27
C SER A 84 -31.10 -5.58 -1.65
N HIS A 85 -30.65 -4.31 -1.52
CA HIS A 85 -31.49 -3.14 -1.76
C HIS A 85 -31.23 -2.43 -3.10
N LEU A 86 -29.99 -2.44 -3.59
CA LEU A 86 -29.57 -1.70 -4.79
C LEU A 86 -29.26 -2.62 -5.97
N GLY A 87 -29.21 -3.94 -5.74
CA GLY A 87 -28.72 -4.92 -6.70
C GLY A 87 -27.19 -4.90 -6.80
N ASP A 88 -26.61 -6.00 -7.30
CA ASP A 88 -25.16 -6.22 -7.28
C ASP A 88 -24.37 -5.19 -8.11
N GLU A 89 -24.96 -4.63 -9.16
CA GLU A 89 -24.32 -3.63 -10.03
C GLU A 89 -24.08 -2.28 -9.30
N GLU A 90 -25.03 -1.84 -8.47
CA GLU A 90 -24.91 -0.59 -7.71
C GLU A 90 -24.17 -0.79 -6.39
N ALA A 91 -24.30 -1.97 -5.76
CA ALA A 91 -23.54 -2.32 -4.56
C ALA A 91 -22.02 -2.35 -4.81
N LYS A 92 -21.59 -2.77 -6.00
CA LYS A 92 -20.17 -2.71 -6.42
C LYS A 92 -19.59 -1.29 -6.46
N LYS A 93 -20.43 -0.25 -6.58
CA LYS A 93 -19.98 1.15 -6.59
C LYS A 93 -19.80 1.71 -5.18
N PHE A 94 -20.26 0.99 -4.16
CA PHE A 94 -20.05 1.41 -2.79
C PHE A 94 -18.58 1.32 -2.42
N ASN A 95 -18.01 2.48 -2.07
CA ASN A 95 -16.59 2.62 -1.87
C ASN A 95 -16.28 2.76 -0.38
N ASN A 96 -15.98 1.63 0.27
CA ASN A 96 -15.62 1.60 1.68
C ASN A 96 -14.27 2.31 1.87
N GLN A 97 -14.30 3.50 2.48
CA GLN A 97 -13.10 4.33 2.68
C GLN A 97 -12.01 3.60 3.46
N SER A 98 -12.36 2.76 4.43
CA SER A 98 -11.37 2.01 5.21
C SER A 98 -10.64 0.98 4.34
N LEU A 99 -11.33 0.35 3.39
CA LEU A 99 -10.70 -0.62 2.46
C LEU A 99 -9.78 0.10 1.48
N LEU A 100 -10.22 1.22 0.93
CA LEU A 100 -9.40 2.07 0.06
C LEU A 100 -8.13 2.56 0.76
N GLN A 101 -8.26 2.94 2.04
CA GLN A 101 -7.12 3.40 2.82
C GLN A 101 -6.14 2.27 3.09
N LEU A 102 -6.64 1.08 3.47
CA LEU A 102 -5.78 -0.10 3.65
C LEU A 102 -5.03 -0.43 2.35
N GLU A 103 -5.73 -0.54 1.24
CA GLU A 103 -5.14 -0.85 -0.07
C GLU A 103 -4.06 0.17 -0.46
N PHE A 104 -4.38 1.47 -0.37
CA PHE A 104 -3.43 2.53 -0.66
C PHE A 104 -2.18 2.47 0.23
N VAL A 105 -2.37 2.33 1.55
CA VAL A 105 -1.26 2.28 2.51
C VAL A 105 -0.40 1.04 2.29
N THR A 106 -1.00 -0.11 1.96
CA THR A 106 -0.25 -1.33 1.63
C THR A 106 0.63 -1.14 0.41
N HIS A 107 0.12 -0.55 -0.68
CA HIS A 107 0.94 -0.23 -1.85
C HIS A 107 2.12 0.68 -1.50
N MET A 108 1.88 1.77 -0.78
CA MET A 108 2.91 2.73 -0.37
C MET A 108 3.96 2.09 0.54
N TRP A 109 3.53 1.27 1.50
CA TRP A 109 4.41 0.60 2.44
C TRP A 109 5.29 -0.45 1.76
N LEU A 110 4.72 -1.31 0.91
CA LEU A 110 5.47 -2.30 0.15
C LEU A 110 6.43 -1.64 -0.84
N TYR A 111 6.01 -0.56 -1.49
CA TYR A 111 6.89 0.26 -2.31
C TYR A 111 8.11 0.72 -1.53
N LEU A 112 7.92 1.29 -0.35
CA LEU A 112 9.05 1.76 0.46
C LEU A 112 9.95 0.60 0.92
N GLN A 113 9.39 -0.57 1.24
CA GLN A 113 10.19 -1.75 1.56
C GLN A 113 11.10 -2.18 0.40
N GLY A 114 10.54 -2.20 -0.82
CA GLY A 114 11.32 -2.47 -2.03
C GLY A 114 12.38 -1.39 -2.27
N TYR A 115 12.01 -0.11 -2.12
CA TYR A 115 12.94 1.01 -2.21
C TYR A 115 14.11 0.90 -1.23
N LEU A 116 13.86 0.37 -0.04
CA LEU A 116 14.87 0.13 0.99
C LEU A 116 15.58 -1.23 0.86
N LYS A 117 15.28 -2.01 -0.20
CA LYS A 117 15.85 -3.35 -0.43
C LYS A 117 15.64 -4.31 0.76
N MET A 118 14.51 -4.18 1.45
CA MET A 118 14.15 -5.03 2.59
C MET A 118 13.88 -6.48 2.15
N ASP A 119 13.78 -7.39 3.12
CA ASP A 119 13.53 -8.81 2.85
C ASP A 119 12.19 -9.02 2.15
N PHE A 120 12.24 -9.66 0.98
CA PHE A 120 11.06 -9.92 0.16
C PHE A 120 10.08 -10.89 0.83
N SER A 121 10.56 -11.86 1.62
CA SER A 121 9.69 -12.86 2.24
C SER A 121 8.70 -12.19 3.18
N LEU A 122 9.17 -11.22 3.97
CA LEU A 122 8.29 -10.45 4.85
C LEU A 122 7.28 -9.60 4.07
N ALA A 123 7.72 -8.92 3.01
CA ALA A 123 6.84 -8.15 2.13
C ALA A 123 5.74 -9.03 1.52
N ASN A 124 6.12 -10.25 1.10
CA ASN A 124 5.21 -11.23 0.54
C ASN A 124 4.14 -11.70 1.52
N ASP A 125 4.52 -12.03 2.75
CA ASP A 125 3.59 -12.52 3.76
C ASP A 125 2.55 -11.45 4.11
N HIS A 126 2.97 -10.19 4.21
CA HIS A 126 2.05 -9.09 4.47
C HIS A 126 1.17 -8.71 3.27
N ALA A 127 1.68 -8.85 2.04
CA ALA A 127 0.87 -8.71 0.83
C ALA A 127 -0.24 -9.78 0.79
N GLU A 128 0.10 -11.03 1.10
CA GLU A 128 -0.86 -12.12 1.20
C GLU A 128 -1.89 -11.87 2.31
N GLN A 129 -1.44 -11.52 3.52
CA GLN A 129 -2.34 -11.23 4.63
C GLN A 129 -3.30 -10.09 4.30
N THR A 130 -2.81 -8.99 3.72
CA THR A 130 -3.68 -7.86 3.34
C THR A 130 -4.69 -8.27 2.27
N ALA A 131 -4.24 -9.03 1.25
CA ALA A 131 -5.14 -9.53 0.22
C ALA A 131 -6.26 -10.37 0.82
N LEU A 132 -5.95 -11.31 1.73
CA LEU A 132 -6.95 -12.11 2.44
C LEU A 132 -7.90 -11.27 3.30
N THR A 133 -7.41 -10.23 3.95
CA THR A 133 -8.25 -9.29 4.72
C THR A 133 -9.25 -8.57 3.82
N ILE A 134 -8.82 -8.11 2.64
CA ILE A 134 -9.70 -7.41 1.69
C ILE A 134 -10.71 -8.36 1.05
N THR A 135 -10.30 -9.57 0.63
CA THR A 135 -11.20 -10.53 -0.01
C THR A 135 -12.18 -11.19 0.96
N ALA A 136 -11.92 -11.15 2.27
CA ALA A 136 -12.90 -11.58 3.26
C ALA A 136 -14.17 -10.72 3.28
N VAL A 137 -14.12 -9.51 2.70
CA VAL A 137 -15.24 -8.56 2.69
C VAL A 137 -15.56 -7.99 1.31
N THR A 138 -14.83 -8.39 0.27
CA THR A 138 -15.04 -7.97 -1.12
C THR A 138 -15.03 -9.19 -2.05
N PRO A 139 -15.69 -9.14 -3.22
CA PRO A 139 -15.67 -10.24 -4.18
C PRO A 139 -14.38 -10.33 -5.02
N ARG A 140 -13.28 -9.66 -4.62
CA ARG A 140 -12.00 -9.67 -5.34
C ARG A 140 -11.26 -11.00 -5.13
N ASP A 141 -10.36 -11.32 -6.04
CA ASP A 141 -9.45 -12.46 -5.90
C ASP A 141 -8.20 -12.08 -5.09
N SER A 142 -7.78 -12.96 -4.18
CA SER A 142 -6.66 -12.68 -3.26
C SER A 142 -5.30 -12.83 -3.95
N HIS A 143 -5.20 -13.68 -4.96
CA HIS A 143 -3.96 -13.87 -5.71
C HIS A 143 -3.68 -12.66 -6.60
N ASP A 144 -4.71 -12.14 -7.27
CA ASP A 144 -4.62 -10.92 -8.08
C ASP A 144 -4.21 -9.73 -7.20
N LEU A 145 -4.91 -9.53 -6.07
CA LEU A 145 -4.58 -8.48 -5.09
C LEU A 145 -3.14 -8.58 -4.56
N ARG A 146 -2.71 -9.79 -4.17
CA ARG A 146 -1.34 -10.01 -3.72
C ARG A 146 -0.34 -9.66 -4.83
N THR A 147 -0.65 -9.98 -6.08
CA THR A 147 0.22 -9.68 -7.22
C THR A 147 0.35 -8.17 -7.43
N GLU A 148 -0.77 -7.43 -7.42
CA GLU A 148 -0.78 -5.96 -7.49
C GLU A 148 0.05 -5.32 -6.36
N PHE A 149 -0.05 -5.85 -5.14
CA PHE A 149 0.76 -5.40 -4.00
C PHE A 149 2.26 -5.65 -4.21
N LEU A 150 2.64 -6.83 -4.69
CA LEU A 150 4.04 -7.17 -4.96
C LEU A 150 4.64 -6.36 -6.12
N GLU A 151 3.84 -5.97 -7.11
CA GLU A 151 4.28 -5.03 -8.15
C GLU A 151 4.76 -3.71 -7.55
N SER A 152 4.14 -3.24 -6.47
CA SER A 152 4.57 -2.00 -5.80
C SER A 152 5.91 -2.16 -5.10
N PHE A 153 6.16 -3.31 -4.45
CA PHE A 153 7.47 -3.65 -3.93
C PHE A 153 8.54 -3.62 -5.04
N TYR A 154 8.27 -4.27 -6.17
CA TYR A 154 9.22 -4.30 -7.28
C TYR A 154 9.45 -2.94 -7.92
N LEU A 155 8.43 -2.09 -7.97
CA LEU A 155 8.56 -0.73 -8.47
C LEU A 155 9.44 0.13 -7.54
N GLY A 156 9.27 -0.03 -6.22
CA GLY A 156 10.15 0.61 -5.24
C GLY A 156 11.59 0.13 -5.39
N ASP A 157 11.80 -1.18 -5.56
CA ASP A 157 13.12 -1.77 -5.81
C ASP A 157 13.80 -1.15 -7.04
N GLN A 158 13.07 -0.93 -8.13
CA GLN A 158 13.58 -0.31 -9.36
C GLN A 158 13.99 1.15 -9.18
N HIS A 159 13.27 1.90 -8.35
CA HIS A 159 13.58 3.30 -8.05
C HIS A 159 14.62 3.49 -6.93
N SER A 160 15.01 2.40 -6.27
CA SER A 160 16.00 2.44 -5.20
C SER A 160 17.39 2.84 -5.73
N PRO A 161 18.07 3.81 -5.09
CA PRO A 161 19.48 4.08 -5.36
C PRO A 161 20.41 3.03 -4.72
N LEU A 162 19.88 2.13 -3.88
CA LEU A 162 20.67 1.14 -3.16
C LEU A 162 21.00 -0.05 -4.08
N VAL A 163 22.29 -0.38 -4.17
CA VAL A 163 22.74 -1.54 -4.95
C VAL A 163 22.70 -2.79 -4.08
N GLN A 164 21.75 -3.68 -4.33
CA GLN A 164 21.70 -4.99 -3.68
C GLN A 164 22.41 -6.04 -4.55
N LYS A 165 23.17 -6.96 -3.93
CA LYS A 165 23.72 -8.12 -4.65
C LYS A 165 22.56 -9.00 -5.10
N ARG A 166 22.27 -8.95 -6.40
CA ARG A 166 21.14 -9.63 -7.06
C ARG A 166 21.13 -11.13 -6.73
N HIS A 167 20.14 -11.59 -5.98
CA HIS A 167 19.89 -13.02 -5.77
C HIS A 167 19.36 -13.66 -7.07
N TRP A 168 19.72 -14.91 -7.33
CA TRP A 168 19.51 -15.58 -8.62
C TRP A 168 18.02 -15.72 -9.06
N PHE A 169 17.08 -15.73 -8.11
CA PHE A 169 15.63 -15.88 -8.37
C PHE A 169 15.01 -14.71 -9.15
N TRP A 170 15.64 -13.53 -9.12
CA TRP A 170 15.20 -12.33 -9.87
C TRP A 170 15.26 -12.51 -11.40
N SER A 171 16.07 -13.43 -11.90
CA SER A 171 16.15 -13.74 -13.33
C SER A 171 14.91 -14.47 -13.88
N LEU A 172 14.13 -15.11 -13.00
CA LEU A 172 12.91 -15.83 -13.37
C LEU A 172 11.69 -14.91 -13.40
N ILE A 173 11.59 -13.98 -12.45
CA ILE A 173 10.45 -13.05 -12.34
C ILE A 173 10.49 -11.99 -13.44
N THR A 174 11.66 -11.47 -13.77
CA THR A 174 11.84 -10.54 -14.91
C THR A 174 11.40 -11.13 -16.26
N LYS A 175 11.47 -12.46 -16.41
CA LYS A 175 10.97 -13.17 -17.60
C LYS A 175 9.44 -13.33 -17.65
N LEU A 176 8.75 -13.25 -16.51
CA LEU A 176 7.30 -13.35 -16.44
C LEU A 176 6.60 -12.01 -16.74
N PHE A 177 7.25 -10.89 -16.44
CA PHE A 177 6.72 -9.53 -16.67
C PHE A 177 7.28 -8.84 -17.92
N SER A 178 8.11 -9.51 -18.71
CA SER A 178 8.55 -8.98 -20.01
C SER A 178 7.46 -9.25 -21.07
N PRO A 179 6.91 -8.22 -21.74
CA PRO A 179 6.02 -8.45 -22.87
C PRO A 179 6.82 -9.20 -23.95
N LYS A 180 6.27 -10.31 -24.44
CA LYS A 180 6.85 -11.01 -25.60
C LYS A 180 6.83 -10.07 -26.81
N PRO A 181 7.90 -10.07 -27.63
CA PRO A 181 7.92 -9.33 -28.90
C PRO A 181 6.85 -9.84 -29.87
#